data_AF-A0A529N840-F1
#
_entry.id   AF-A0A529N840-F1
#
_cell.length_a   1.000
_cell.length_b   1.000
_cell.length_c   1.000
_cell.angle_alpha   90.00
_cell.angle_beta   90.00
_cell.angle_gamma   90.00
#
_symmetry.space_group_name_H-M   'P 1'
#
loop_
_entity.id
_entity.type
_entity.pdbx_description
1 polymer ?
#
loop_
_entity_poly.entity_id
_entity_poly.type
_entity_poly.pdbx_seq_one_letter_code
_entity_poly.pdbx_strand_id
1 'polypeptide(L)'
;TPHERLIASQLAGHLDDTGYLQASPSDLAGYKNIPPADVERVLGTLQHFDPPGIFARTLGECLEIQLRQRNRFDPAMAVLIANLEM
;
A
#
# COMPACT_ATOMS: atom_id res chain seq x y z
N THR A 1 15.78 -4.61 -6.71
CA THR A 1 16.71 -4.16 -7.77
C THR A 1 16.93 -2.65 -7.67
N PRO A 2 17.93 -2.05 -8.35
CA PRO A 2 18.09 -0.60 -8.40
C PRO A 2 16.82 0.12 -8.90
N HIS A 3 16.13 -0.47 -9.89
CA HIS A 3 14.84 0.03 -10.40
C HIS A 3 13.75 0.03 -9.31
N GLU A 4 13.61 -1.06 -8.55
CA GLU A 4 12.63 -1.14 -7.45
C GLU A 4 12.95 -0.16 -6.31
N ARG A 5 14.24 0.08 -6.02
CA ARG A 5 14.65 1.07 -5.01
C ARG A 5 14.27 2.48 -5.44
N LEU A 6 14.40 2.80 -6.72
CA LEU A 6 13.92 4.07 -7.27
C LEU A 6 12.41 4.21 -7.05
N ILE A 7 11.62 3.21 -7.44
CA ILE A 7 10.16 3.21 -7.23
C ILE A 7 9.82 3.36 -5.74
N ALA A 8 10.47 2.59 -4.87
CA ALA A 8 10.23 2.63 -3.43
C ALA A 8 10.54 4.02 -2.84
N SER A 9 11.62 4.67 -3.26
CA SER A 9 11.93 6.03 -2.83
C SER A 9 10.88 7.06 -3.29
N GLN A 10 10.29 6.87 -4.47
CA GLN A 10 9.21 7.73 -4.94
C GLN A 10 7.95 7.53 -4.11
N LEU A 11 7.57 6.28 -3.85
CA LEU A 11 6.43 5.95 -2.99
C LEU A 11 6.62 6.52 -1.58
N ALA A 12 7.81 6.40 -1.00
CA ALA A 12 8.12 6.90 0.35
C ALA A 12 7.95 8.42 0.44
N GLY A 13 8.28 9.16 -0.62
CA GLY A 13 8.09 10.61 -0.68
C GLY A 13 6.63 11.07 -0.73
N HIS A 14 5.66 10.14 -0.89
CA HIS A 14 4.23 10.43 -0.91
C HIS A 14 3.49 9.85 0.30
N LEU A 15 4.22 9.40 1.32
CA LEU A 15 3.62 9.08 2.62
C LEU A 15 3.21 10.37 3.33
N ASP A 16 2.04 10.35 3.96
CA ASP A 16 1.70 11.34 4.98
C ASP A 16 2.36 11.01 6.33
N ASP A 17 2.13 11.87 7.32
CA ASP A 17 2.67 11.74 8.69
C ASP A 17 2.15 10.49 9.43
N THR A 18 1.08 9.85 8.92
CA THR A 18 0.49 8.62 9.48
C THR A 18 0.95 7.36 8.74
N GLY A 19 1.70 7.51 7.65
CA GLY A 19 2.22 6.41 6.85
C GLY A 19 1.26 5.89 5.78
N TYR A 20 0.20 6.63 5.43
CA TYR A 20 -0.65 6.32 4.28
C TYR A 20 -0.11 6.94 3.00
N LEU A 21 -0.27 6.22 1.89
CA LEU A 21 0.15 6.68 0.58
C LEU A 21 -0.89 7.66 0.01
N GLN A 22 -0.49 8.91 -0.20
CA GLN A 22 -1.34 9.98 -0.73
C GLN A 22 -1.31 10.10 -2.27
N ALA A 23 -0.54 9.26 -2.96
CA ALA A 23 -0.43 9.27 -4.41
C ALA A 23 -1.26 8.15 -5.05
N SER A 24 -1.94 8.46 -6.16
CA SER A 24 -2.49 7.40 -6.99
C SER A 24 -1.38 6.74 -7.82
N PRO A 25 -1.50 5.44 -8.15
CA PRO A 25 -0.58 4.77 -9.07
C PRO A 25 -0.44 5.49 -10.42
N SER A 26 -1.50 6.16 -10.88
CA SER A 26 -1.49 7.02 -12.07
C SER A 26 -0.59 8.25 -11.93
N ASP A 27 -0.55 8.88 -10.75
CA ASP A 27 0.29 10.06 -10.50
C ASP A 27 1.78 9.70 -10.56
N LEU A 28 2.12 8.49 -10.11
CA LEU A 28 3.49 7.97 -10.09
C LEU A 28 3.97 7.50 -11.47
N ALA A 29 3.05 6.97 -12.30
CA ALA A 29 3.37 6.52 -13.65
C ALA A 29 3.70 7.70 -14.60
N GLY A 30 3.01 8.84 -14.43
CA GLY A 30 3.15 10.01 -15.30
C GLY A 30 4.51 10.72 -15.23
N TYR A 31 5.26 10.55 -14.14
CA TYR A 31 6.48 11.32 -13.92
C TYR A 31 7.74 10.71 -14.55
N LYS A 32 7.78 9.38 -14.84
CA LYS A 32 9.06 8.68 -15.13
C LYS A 32 9.00 7.53 -16.14
N ASN A 33 7.93 7.36 -16.93
CA ASN A 33 7.76 6.17 -17.81
C ASN A 33 7.89 4.84 -17.04
N ILE A 34 7.52 4.82 -15.77
CA ILE A 34 7.54 3.59 -14.96
C ILE A 34 6.25 2.82 -15.26
N PRO A 35 6.32 1.54 -15.65
CA PRO A 35 5.13 0.73 -15.85
C PRO A 35 4.28 0.65 -14.57
N PRO A 36 2.96 0.87 -14.62
CA PRO A 36 2.10 0.77 -13.44
C PRO A 36 2.23 -0.59 -12.73
N ALA A 37 2.43 -1.67 -13.48
CA ALA A 37 2.65 -3.00 -12.93
C ALA A 37 3.89 -3.09 -12.02
N ASP A 38 4.96 -2.35 -12.31
CA ASP A 38 6.14 -2.30 -11.45
C ASP A 38 5.88 -1.49 -10.18
N VAL A 39 5.10 -0.42 -10.28
CA VAL A 39 4.66 0.38 -9.11
C VAL A 39 3.84 -0.48 -8.16
N GLU A 40 2.80 -1.15 -8.66
CA GLU A 40 1.93 -2.02 -7.86
C GLU A 40 2.70 -3.16 -7.20
N ARG A 41 3.64 -3.78 -7.92
CA ARG A 41 4.47 -4.86 -7.39
C ARG A 41 5.39 -4.38 -6.25
N VAL A 42 6.02 -3.22 -6.41
CA VAL A 42 6.86 -2.64 -5.36
C VAL A 42 6.02 -2.18 -4.18
N LEU A 43 4.88 -1.51 -4.42
CA LEU A 43 3.94 -1.10 -3.40
C LEU A 43 3.48 -2.30 -2.56
N GLY A 44 3.05 -3.39 -3.20
CA GLY A 44 2.67 -4.62 -2.50
C GLY A 44 3.79 -5.20 -1.64
N THR A 45 5.06 -5.04 -2.04
CA THR A 45 6.20 -5.44 -1.19
C THR A 45 6.35 -4.52 0.02
N LEU A 46 6.30 -3.20 -0.19
CA LEU A 46 6.45 -2.20 0.87
C LEU A 46 5.33 -2.28 1.91
N GLN A 47 4.11 -2.63 1.50
CA GLN A 47 2.96 -2.79 2.38
C GLN A 47 3.14 -3.88 3.46
N HIS A 48 4.10 -4.79 3.28
CA HIS A 48 4.43 -5.83 4.25
C HIS A 48 5.64 -5.48 5.13
N PHE A 49 6.16 -4.25 5.05
CA PHE A 49 7.21 -3.77 5.95
C PHE A 49 6.69 -3.62 7.39
N ASP A 50 7.57 -3.30 8.32
CA ASP A 50 7.22 -3.07 9.73
C ASP A 50 7.07 -1.55 9.98
N PRO A 51 5.89 -1.05 10.39
CA PRO A 51 4.66 -1.81 10.70
C PRO A 51 3.88 -2.28 9.45
N PRO A 52 3.24 -3.47 9.49
CA PRO A 52 2.44 -3.99 8.39
C PRO A 52 1.28 -3.04 8.07
N GLY A 53 1.05 -2.75 6.79
CA GLY A 53 0.06 -1.80 6.33
C GLY A 53 0.57 -0.37 6.15
N ILE A 54 1.85 -0.09 6.49
CA ILE A 54 2.51 1.14 6.02
C ILE A 54 2.46 1.20 4.48
N PHE A 55 2.24 2.35 3.87
CA PHE A 55 1.89 2.50 2.44
C PHE A 55 0.50 2.00 2.03
N ALA A 56 -0.40 1.66 2.96
CA ALA A 56 -1.81 1.50 2.59
C ALA A 56 -2.37 2.83 2.06
N ARG A 57 -3.36 2.76 1.17
CA ARG A 57 -4.06 3.93 0.62
C ARG A 57 -5.26 4.31 1.48
N THR A 58 -5.76 3.36 2.26
CA THR A 58 -6.89 3.54 3.16
C THR A 58 -6.70 2.74 4.45
N LEU A 59 -7.46 3.09 5.48
CA LEU A 59 -7.54 2.30 6.72
C LEU A 59 -7.99 0.86 6.44
N GLY A 60 -8.97 0.68 5.54
CA GLY A 60 -9.46 -0.66 5.18
C GLY A 60 -8.37 -1.54 4.57
N GLU A 61 -7.59 -1.00 3.64
CA GLU A 61 -6.44 -1.71 3.05
C GLU A 61 -5.38 -2.05 4.12
N CYS A 62 -5.07 -1.10 5.01
CA CYS A 62 -4.14 -1.31 6.13
C CYS A 62 -4.58 -2.48 7.02
N LEU A 63 -5.85 -2.48 7.44
CA LEU A 63 -6.41 -3.54 8.29
C LEU A 63 -6.44 -4.89 7.58
N GLU A 64 -6.77 -4.93 6.29
CA GLU A 64 -6.72 -6.16 5.50
C GLU A 64 -5.31 -6.76 5.50
N ILE A 65 -4.27 -5.96 5.21
CA ILE A 65 -2.87 -6.40 5.24
C ILE A 65 -2.50 -6.96 6.61
N GLN A 66 -2.82 -6.22 7.68
CA GLN A 66 -2.50 -6.61 9.06
C GLN A 66 -3.19 -7.90 9.50
N LEU A 67 -4.43 -8.13 9.07
CA LEU A 67 -5.19 -9.35 9.37
C LEU A 67 -4.71 -10.53 8.55
N ARG A 68 -4.38 -10.34 7.27
CA ARG A 68 -3.81 -11.39 6.42
C ARG A 68 -2.48 -11.89 6.97
N GLN A 69 -1.60 -10.99 7.41
CA GLN A 69 -0.32 -11.35 8.03
C GLN A 69 -0.51 -12.20 9.30
N ARG A 70 -1.59 -11.97 10.05
CA ARG A 70 -1.94 -12.74 11.25
C ARG A 70 -2.77 -13.99 10.97
N ASN A 71 -3.09 -14.27 9.71
CA ASN A 71 -4.02 -15.33 9.31
C ASN A 71 -5.41 -15.19 9.96
N ARG A 72 -5.94 -13.96 9.99
CA ARG A 72 -7.22 -13.56 10.62
C ARG A 72 -8.16 -12.81 9.70
N PHE A 73 -7.89 -12.80 8.39
CA PHE A 73 -8.77 -12.18 7.39
C PHE A 73 -9.79 -13.20 6.85
N ASP A 74 -10.78 -13.51 7.69
CA ASP A 74 -11.91 -14.39 7.34
C ASP A 74 -13.08 -13.59 6.72
N PRO A 75 -14.14 -14.26 6.19
CA PRO A 75 -15.25 -13.56 5.56
C PRO A 75 -15.98 -12.56 6.46
N ALA A 76 -16.07 -12.82 7.78
CA ALA A 76 -16.71 -11.88 8.69
C ALA A 76 -15.86 -10.61 8.87
N MET A 77 -14.54 -10.77 8.98
CA MET A 77 -13.61 -9.64 9.03
C MET A 77 -13.58 -8.84 7.73
N ALA A 78 -13.68 -9.49 6.58
CA ALA A 78 -13.77 -8.82 5.29
C ALA A 78 -15.04 -7.95 5.21
N VAL A 79 -16.19 -8.46 5.66
CA VAL A 79 -17.45 -7.70 5.73
C VAL A 79 -17.33 -6.54 6.72
N LEU A 80 -16.75 -6.78 7.91
CA LEU A 80 -16.54 -5.72 8.90
C LEU A 80 -15.74 -4.55 8.30
N ILE A 81 -14.60 -4.85 7.67
CA ILE A 81 -13.74 -3.82 7.07
C ILE A 81 -14.46 -3.05 5.97
N ALA A 82 -15.22 -3.74 5.11
CA ALA A 82 -15.97 -3.10 4.03
C ALA A 82 -17.09 -2.15 4.52
N ASN A 83 -17.47 -2.22 5.80
CA ASN A 83 -18.53 -1.40 6.40
C ASN A 83 -18.02 -0.48 7.51
N LEU A 84 -16.70 -0.30 7.66
CA LEU A 84 -16.16 0.73 8.54
C LEU A 84 -16.48 2.11 7.95
N GLU A 85 -16.99 3.03 8.77
CA GLU A 85 -17.10 4.44 8.38
C GLU A 85 -15.67 5.00 8.27
N MET A 86 -15.27 5.40 7.05
CA MET A 86 -13.94 5.90 6.69
C MET A 86 -14.01 7.37 6.29
#